data_AF-A0A2G9UBF3-F1
#
_entry.id   AF-A0A2G9UBF3-F1
#
_cell.length_a   1.000
_cell.length_b   1.000
_cell.length_c   1.000
_cell.angle_alpha   90.00
_cell.angle_beta   90.00
_cell.angle_gamma   90.00
#
_symmetry.space_group_name_H-M   'P 1'
#
loop_
_entity.id
_entity.type
_entity.pdbx_description
1 polymer ?
#
loop_
_entity_poly.entity_id
_entity_poly.type
_entity_poly.pdbx_seq_one_letter_code
_entity_poly.pdbx_strand_id
1 'polypeptide(L)'
;CEWEHYIYFARIMSCSVFCLAQLHVSLFGSLPGEQEKLWTMAAWCAENLRDLEGWRASGLPLSTPSNECARLLDGAVRQLVSWTDCQQLEGLDKTLEAMRAADTNAVLARAFALGVEAIGTGIGARTNADFRKQLEQLQIDAAKTGNEREQEHAKAVLQFAEGKHSAAALTWEDILKDYPTDLIAIKFAHDTYFYLGDSMSIRDSVKAVMPKHKGTESCYSFLHGMLAFGLEECQEYAEAEKEALKGLELNRFDCWSTHARAHVIEMQGRFDEGIAFMESTEQNWKIMGNMGYEWMLIVNQGVEVTLVGAKGAGDGNEAGVMLVGPKLNQSPVKWKQQMVSWHRIV
;
A
#
# COMPACT_ATOMS: atom_id res chain seq x y z
N CYS A 1 -32.92 6.32 15.24
CA CYS A 1 -32.38 7.68 15.03
C CYS A 1 -31.08 7.96 15.78
N GLU A 2 -30.77 7.35 16.93
CA GLU A 2 -29.44 7.53 17.59
C GLU A 2 -28.38 6.50 17.17
N TRP A 3 -28.75 5.39 16.52
CA TRP A 3 -27.84 4.36 15.99
C TRP A 3 -27.18 4.73 14.64
N GLU A 4 -27.77 5.65 13.89
CA GLU A 4 -27.30 6.03 12.55
C GLU A 4 -26.12 7.03 12.61
N HIS A 5 -25.72 7.51 13.80
CA HIS A 5 -24.75 8.61 13.98
C HIS A 5 -23.33 8.24 14.48
N TYR A 6 -23.02 7.06 15.04
CA TYR A 6 -21.67 6.81 15.63
C TYR A 6 -20.95 5.51 15.23
N ILE A 7 -21.61 4.63 14.48
CA ILE A 7 -20.92 3.84 13.45
C ILE A 7 -20.16 4.77 12.48
N TYR A 8 -20.61 6.02 12.34
CA TYR A 8 -19.91 7.13 11.67
C TYR A 8 -18.62 7.60 12.40
N PHE A 9 -18.45 7.31 13.69
CA PHE A 9 -17.28 7.68 14.51
C PHE A 9 -16.31 6.51 14.72
N ALA A 10 -16.80 5.26 14.66
CA ALA A 10 -15.94 4.09 14.40
C ALA A 10 -15.30 4.19 12.99
N ARG A 11 -16.05 4.73 12.01
CA ARG A 11 -15.58 5.22 10.70
C ARG A 11 -14.64 6.45 10.74
N ILE A 12 -14.35 6.99 11.92
CA ILE A 12 -13.32 8.03 12.14
C ILE A 12 -12.14 7.46 12.97
N MET A 13 -12.23 6.25 13.51
CA MET A 13 -11.06 5.52 14.04
C MET A 13 -10.26 4.82 12.93
N SER A 14 -10.90 4.59 11.78
CA SER A 14 -10.25 4.57 10.46
C SER A 14 -9.61 5.91 10.05
N CYS A 15 -9.83 7.03 10.77
CA CYS A 15 -9.34 8.35 10.35
C CYS A 15 -8.08 8.87 11.06
N SER A 16 -7.27 8.07 11.78
CA SER A 16 -5.87 8.50 11.99
C SER A 16 -4.85 7.43 12.34
N VAL A 17 -5.15 6.29 12.96
CA VAL A 17 -4.22 5.71 13.95
C VAL A 17 -3.97 4.21 13.73
N PHE A 18 -3.33 3.82 12.63
CA PHE A 18 -1.87 3.69 12.61
C PHE A 18 -1.16 4.84 11.86
N CYS A 19 -1.46 6.10 12.21
CA CYS A 19 -0.73 7.33 11.88
C CYS A 19 0.80 7.16 11.83
N LEU A 20 1.29 6.23 12.62
CA LEU A 20 2.67 5.93 12.87
C LEU A 20 2.81 4.43 13.18
N ALA A 21 2.84 3.54 12.18
CA ALA A 21 3.89 2.51 12.25
C ALA A 21 5.28 3.13 11.94
N GLN A 22 5.37 4.47 11.82
CA GLN A 22 6.54 5.26 12.16
C GLN A 22 6.99 4.93 13.61
N LEU A 23 7.82 3.92 13.72
CA LEU A 23 9.05 3.93 14.49
C LEU A 23 9.75 2.65 14.07
N HIS A 24 10.80 2.81 13.28
CA HIS A 24 11.86 1.81 13.14
C HIS A 24 12.02 1.04 14.47
N VAL A 25 11.56 -0.19 14.52
CA VAL A 25 11.86 -1.09 15.62
C VAL A 25 12.06 -2.48 15.06
N SER A 26 13.31 -2.70 14.63
CA SER A 26 14.03 -3.93 14.88
C SER A 26 13.65 -4.43 16.28
N LEU A 27 12.82 -5.47 16.41
CA LEU A 27 12.66 -6.31 17.61
C LEU A 27 11.61 -7.43 17.45
N PHE A 28 11.50 -8.06 16.29
CA PHE A 28 10.96 -9.44 16.24
C PHE A 28 11.77 -10.24 15.23
N GLY A 29 12.83 -10.90 15.74
CA GLY A 29 13.50 -11.96 15.01
C GLY A 29 12.59 -13.18 14.97
N SER A 30 12.12 -13.54 13.79
CA SER A 30 11.49 -14.84 13.53
C SER A 30 12.53 -15.94 13.79
N LEU A 31 12.07 -17.10 14.26
CA LEU A 31 12.95 -18.25 14.50
C LEU A 31 13.61 -18.68 13.17
N PRO A 32 14.91 -19.02 13.15
CA PRO A 32 15.70 -19.18 11.92
C PRO A 32 15.11 -20.16 10.87
N GLY A 33 14.27 -21.12 11.28
CA GLY A 33 13.70 -22.15 10.41
C GLY A 33 12.34 -21.83 9.77
N GLU A 34 11.56 -20.88 10.31
CA GLU A 34 10.30 -20.44 9.67
C GLU A 34 10.57 -19.40 8.59
N GLN A 35 11.59 -18.58 8.83
CA GLN A 35 12.10 -17.62 7.86
C GLN A 35 12.46 -18.33 6.54
N GLU A 36 13.21 -19.45 6.59
CA GLU A 36 13.66 -20.24 5.43
C GLU A 36 12.58 -20.71 4.45
N LYS A 37 11.35 -20.94 4.92
CA LYS A 37 10.22 -21.35 4.06
C LYS A 37 9.42 -20.18 3.52
N LEU A 38 9.34 -19.07 4.27
CA LEU A 38 8.72 -17.83 3.79
C LEU A 38 9.58 -17.18 2.68
N TRP A 39 10.91 -17.35 2.78
CA TRP A 39 11.93 -16.78 1.88
C TRP A 39 11.84 -17.20 0.40
N THR A 40 11.43 -18.44 0.09
CA THR A 40 11.45 -18.94 -1.30
C THR A 40 10.32 -18.41 -2.19
N MET A 41 9.33 -17.69 -1.63
CA MET A 41 8.04 -17.43 -2.30
C MET A 41 7.88 -16.00 -2.87
N ALA A 42 8.73 -15.03 -2.49
CA ALA A 42 8.74 -13.65 -3.03
C ALA A 42 9.72 -13.46 -4.21
N ALA A 43 10.14 -14.55 -4.86
CA ALA A 43 11.11 -14.55 -5.94
C ALA A 43 10.64 -13.76 -7.19
N TRP A 44 9.33 -13.72 -7.44
CA TRP A 44 8.74 -13.10 -8.63
C TRP A 44 9.08 -11.61 -8.78
N CYS A 45 9.27 -10.88 -7.68
CA CYS A 45 9.59 -9.45 -7.70
C CYS A 45 10.92 -9.16 -8.41
N ALA A 46 11.88 -10.10 -8.38
CA ALA A 46 13.19 -9.98 -9.02
C ALA A 46 13.29 -10.75 -10.36
N GLU A 47 12.24 -11.48 -10.74
CA GLU A 47 12.23 -12.24 -11.98
C GLU A 47 11.96 -11.34 -13.18
N ASN A 48 12.79 -11.50 -14.23
CA ASN A 48 12.64 -10.79 -15.51
C ASN A 48 12.44 -9.28 -15.34
N LEU A 49 13.27 -8.66 -14.49
CA LEU A 49 13.26 -7.21 -14.31
C LEU A 49 13.52 -6.50 -15.64
N ARG A 50 12.70 -5.51 -15.93
CA ARG A 50 12.79 -4.71 -17.15
C ARG A 50 14.09 -3.91 -17.14
N ASP A 51 14.91 -4.14 -18.16
CA ASP A 51 16.00 -3.25 -18.51
C ASP A 51 15.52 -2.14 -19.45
N LEU A 52 16.42 -1.31 -19.98
CA LEU A 52 16.04 -0.18 -20.83
C LEU A 52 15.23 -0.60 -22.06
N GLU A 53 15.55 -1.76 -22.65
CA GLU A 53 14.82 -2.31 -23.79
C GLU A 53 13.43 -2.78 -23.35
N GLY A 54 13.33 -3.47 -22.21
CA GLY A 54 12.06 -3.92 -21.62
C GLY A 54 11.11 -2.76 -21.27
N TRP A 55 11.64 -1.69 -20.67
CA TRP A 55 10.88 -0.46 -20.41
C TRP A 55 10.40 0.21 -21.69
N ARG A 56 11.26 0.31 -22.72
CA ARG A 56 10.87 0.85 -24.04
C ARG A 56 9.82 -0.01 -24.73
N ALA A 57 9.97 -1.34 -24.71
CA ALA A 57 9.02 -2.29 -25.30
C ALA A 57 7.64 -2.24 -24.61
N SER A 58 7.61 -1.83 -23.34
CA SER A 58 6.40 -1.59 -22.55
C SER A 58 5.80 -0.19 -22.79
N GLY A 59 6.35 0.62 -23.71
CA GLY A 59 5.89 1.98 -23.98
C GLY A 59 6.25 3.00 -22.89
N LEU A 60 7.20 2.66 -22.01
CA LEU A 60 7.57 3.43 -20.83
C LEU A 60 9.08 3.76 -20.86
N PRO A 61 9.59 4.46 -21.88
CA PRO A 61 11.03 4.70 -22.05
C PRO A 61 11.63 5.50 -20.89
N LEU A 62 12.86 5.17 -20.51
CA LEU A 62 13.62 5.85 -19.48
C LEU A 62 14.74 6.69 -20.11
N SER A 63 15.06 7.83 -19.50
CA SER A 63 16.16 8.70 -19.94
C SER A 63 17.51 8.32 -19.37
N THR A 64 17.55 7.48 -18.31
CA THR A 64 18.81 6.95 -17.77
C THR A 64 19.49 6.01 -18.79
N PRO A 65 20.83 6.07 -18.92
CA PRO A 65 21.58 5.09 -19.71
C PRO A 65 21.91 3.80 -18.93
N SER A 66 21.56 3.72 -17.64
CA SER A 66 21.95 2.61 -16.77
C SER A 66 20.91 1.48 -16.78
N ASN A 67 21.27 0.35 -17.41
CA ASN A 67 20.44 -0.87 -17.37
C ASN A 67 20.27 -1.41 -15.94
N GLU A 68 21.27 -1.24 -15.08
CA GLU A 68 21.19 -1.65 -13.68
C GLU A 68 20.15 -0.80 -12.92
N CYS A 69 20.21 0.53 -13.08
CA CYS A 69 19.21 1.43 -12.50
C CYS A 69 17.79 1.11 -13.00
N ALA A 70 17.62 0.83 -14.30
CA ALA A 70 16.33 0.47 -14.89
C ALA A 70 15.73 -0.82 -14.27
N ARG A 71 16.57 -1.85 -14.06
CA ARG A 71 16.13 -3.11 -13.43
C ARG A 71 15.77 -2.92 -11.97
N LEU A 72 16.61 -2.19 -11.22
CA LEU A 72 16.37 -1.93 -9.80
C LEU A 72 15.12 -1.05 -9.60
N LEU A 73 14.87 -0.08 -10.49
CA LEU A 73 13.63 0.69 -10.48
C LEU A 73 12.42 -0.21 -10.69
N ASP A 74 12.47 -1.13 -11.66
CA ASP A 74 11.37 -2.08 -11.89
C ASP A 74 11.11 -2.95 -10.65
N GLY A 75 12.18 -3.48 -10.03
CA GLY A 75 12.08 -4.26 -8.79
C GLY A 75 11.54 -3.45 -7.62
N ALA A 76 11.93 -2.18 -7.48
CA ALA A 76 11.46 -1.30 -6.42
C ALA A 76 9.97 -0.95 -6.60
N VAL A 77 9.53 -0.69 -7.84
CA VAL A 77 8.11 -0.45 -8.17
C VAL A 77 7.27 -1.67 -7.86
N ARG A 78 7.71 -2.87 -8.23
CA ARG A 78 7.00 -4.12 -7.93
C ARG A 78 6.82 -4.30 -6.42
N GLN A 79 7.90 -4.14 -5.65
CA GLN A 79 7.86 -4.24 -4.18
C GLN A 79 6.91 -3.23 -3.54
N LEU A 80 6.90 -1.98 -4.04
CA LEU A 80 5.98 -0.95 -3.56
C LEU A 80 4.51 -1.28 -3.87
N VAL A 81 4.21 -1.68 -5.11
CA VAL A 81 2.84 -2.00 -5.53
C VAL A 81 2.30 -3.21 -4.78
N SER A 82 3.12 -4.24 -4.59
CA SER A 82 2.72 -5.48 -3.92
C SER A 82 2.84 -5.43 -2.39
N TRP A 83 3.35 -4.35 -1.82
CA TRP A 83 3.72 -4.27 -0.39
C TRP A 83 4.51 -5.49 0.11
N THR A 84 5.44 -5.96 -0.71
CA THR A 84 6.21 -7.18 -0.43
C THR A 84 7.68 -6.89 -0.61
N ASP A 85 8.48 -7.20 0.41
CA ASP A 85 9.93 -7.12 0.30
C ASP A 85 10.47 -8.31 -0.49
N CYS A 86 11.26 -8.03 -1.51
CA CYS A 86 11.92 -9.05 -2.32
C CYS A 86 13.24 -9.45 -1.67
N GLN A 87 13.35 -10.72 -1.27
CA GLN A 87 14.59 -11.22 -0.67
C GLN A 87 15.80 -11.10 -1.60
N GLN A 88 15.64 -11.37 -2.90
CA GLN A 88 16.75 -11.29 -3.87
C GLN A 88 17.27 -9.85 -4.04
N LEU A 89 16.45 -8.85 -3.71
CA LEU A 89 16.81 -7.44 -3.75
C LEU A 89 17.05 -6.86 -2.35
N GLU A 90 17.07 -7.71 -1.33
CA GLU A 90 17.27 -7.36 0.09
C GLU A 90 16.23 -6.35 0.62
N GLY A 91 15.00 -6.38 0.07
CA GLY A 91 13.90 -5.50 0.44
C GLY A 91 13.94 -4.13 -0.23
N LEU A 92 12.87 -3.34 -0.04
CA LEU A 92 12.68 -2.08 -0.76
C LEU A 92 13.79 -1.07 -0.46
N ASP A 93 14.18 -0.92 0.81
CA ASP A 93 15.19 0.06 1.24
C ASP A 93 16.54 -0.18 0.55
N LYS A 94 17.01 -1.43 0.54
CA LYS A 94 18.28 -1.81 -0.12
C LYS A 94 18.18 -1.68 -1.63
N THR A 95 17.02 -2.00 -2.20
CA THR A 95 16.75 -1.78 -3.62
C THR A 95 16.87 -0.30 -3.98
N LEU A 96 16.28 0.60 -3.19
CA LEU A 96 16.35 2.05 -3.40
C LEU A 96 17.77 2.61 -3.24
N GLU A 97 18.54 2.12 -2.26
CA GLU A 97 19.97 2.45 -2.10
C GLU A 97 20.77 2.06 -3.35
N ALA A 98 20.67 0.79 -3.78
CA ALA A 98 21.38 0.29 -4.96
C ALA A 98 20.95 1.01 -6.24
N MET A 99 19.64 1.26 -6.41
CA MET A 99 19.09 1.97 -7.57
C MET A 99 19.70 3.37 -7.72
N ARG A 100 19.83 4.13 -6.62
CA ARG A 100 20.44 5.46 -6.60
C ARG A 100 21.95 5.42 -6.84
N ALA A 101 22.63 4.37 -6.37
CA ALA A 101 24.05 4.17 -6.61
C ALA A 101 24.34 3.82 -8.08
N ALA A 102 23.45 3.07 -8.74
CA ALA A 102 23.61 2.64 -10.13
C ALA A 102 23.49 3.79 -11.15
N ASP A 103 22.73 4.84 -10.84
CA ASP A 103 22.74 6.10 -11.59
C ASP A 103 22.22 7.26 -10.72
N THR A 104 23.13 8.13 -10.29
CA THR A 104 22.81 9.29 -9.45
C THR A 104 22.07 10.40 -10.17
N ASN A 105 21.97 10.35 -11.51
CA ASN A 105 21.30 11.35 -12.34
C ASN A 105 19.99 10.84 -12.96
N ALA A 106 19.61 9.58 -12.70
CA ALA A 106 18.38 8.99 -13.22
C ALA A 106 17.14 9.73 -12.68
N VAL A 107 16.47 10.50 -13.54
CA VAL A 107 15.35 11.39 -13.15
C VAL A 107 14.20 10.59 -12.54
N LEU A 108 13.71 9.55 -13.23
CA LEU A 108 12.58 8.77 -12.74
C LEU A 108 12.90 8.01 -11.45
N ALA A 109 14.10 7.43 -11.36
CA ALA A 109 14.53 6.71 -10.16
C ALA A 109 14.60 7.63 -8.94
N ARG A 110 15.11 8.86 -9.11
CA ARG A 110 15.12 9.89 -8.07
C ARG A 110 13.72 10.36 -7.71
N ALA A 111 12.86 10.62 -8.71
CA ALA A 111 11.47 10.99 -8.49
C ALA A 111 10.72 9.90 -7.70
N PHE A 112 10.89 8.64 -8.09
CA PHE A 112 10.32 7.49 -7.38
C PHE A 112 10.81 7.42 -5.93
N ALA A 113 12.13 7.47 -5.70
CA ALA A 113 12.68 7.37 -4.35
C ALA A 113 12.23 8.51 -3.43
N LEU A 114 12.25 9.76 -3.91
CA LEU A 114 11.75 10.91 -3.15
C LEU A 114 10.23 10.86 -2.96
N GLY A 115 9.49 10.31 -3.93
CA GLY A 115 8.05 10.08 -3.84
C GLY A 115 7.71 9.08 -2.74
N VAL A 116 8.40 7.95 -2.67
CA VAL A 116 8.26 6.95 -1.59
C VAL A 116 8.55 7.60 -0.22
N GLU A 117 9.60 8.41 -0.11
CA GLU A 117 9.92 9.12 1.13
C GLU A 117 8.82 10.12 1.53
N ALA A 118 8.29 10.89 0.58
CA ALA A 118 7.22 11.85 0.82
C ALA A 118 5.91 11.17 1.24
N ILE A 119 5.52 10.11 0.53
CA ILE A 119 4.31 9.33 0.81
C ILE A 119 4.42 8.60 2.15
N GLY A 120 5.63 8.24 2.59
CA GLY A 120 5.86 7.72 3.94
C GLY A 120 5.48 8.68 5.07
N THR A 121 5.16 9.95 4.79
CA THR A 121 4.71 11.03 5.71
C THR A 121 5.63 11.38 6.88
N GLY A 122 6.72 10.63 7.07
CA GLY A 122 7.74 10.91 8.09
C GLY A 122 8.64 12.10 7.77
N ILE A 123 8.59 12.59 6.53
CA ILE A 123 9.35 13.76 6.07
C ILE A 123 8.46 14.61 5.15
N GLY A 124 8.71 15.92 5.11
CA GLY A 124 8.03 16.82 4.18
C GLY A 124 8.92 17.98 3.77
N ALA A 125 8.66 18.57 2.60
CA ALA A 125 9.48 19.67 2.08
C ALA A 125 9.44 20.88 3.02
N ARG A 126 8.39 21.06 3.82
CA ARG A 126 8.29 22.14 4.83
C ARG A 126 9.17 21.90 6.06
N THR A 127 9.36 20.65 6.45
CA THR A 127 10.00 20.27 7.72
C THR A 127 11.46 19.86 7.57
N ASN A 128 11.91 19.47 6.37
CA ASN A 128 13.28 19.06 6.10
C ASN A 128 13.90 19.85 4.92
N ALA A 129 14.96 20.61 5.21
CA ALA A 129 15.63 21.47 4.23
C ALA A 129 16.43 20.68 3.18
N ASP A 130 17.08 19.58 3.58
CA ASP A 130 17.84 18.74 2.66
C ASP A 130 16.91 18.02 1.68
N PHE A 131 15.77 17.54 2.16
CA PHE A 131 14.73 16.94 1.33
C PHE A 131 14.18 17.95 0.31
N ARG A 132 13.86 19.17 0.76
CA ARG A 132 13.44 20.26 -0.14
C ARG A 132 14.48 20.52 -1.23
N LYS A 133 15.76 20.63 -0.86
CA LYS A 133 16.84 20.86 -1.81
C LYS A 133 16.96 19.73 -2.84
N GLN A 134 16.78 18.48 -2.43
CA GLN A 134 16.78 17.32 -3.34
C GLN A 134 15.63 17.39 -4.35
N LEU A 135 14.43 17.80 -3.91
CA LEU A 135 13.27 18.00 -4.79
C LEU A 135 13.47 19.14 -5.79
N GLU A 136 14.00 20.28 -5.33
CA GLU A 136 14.33 21.43 -6.19
C GLU A 136 15.38 21.03 -7.24
N GLN A 137 16.43 20.31 -6.82
CA GLN A 137 17.45 19.82 -7.74
C GLN A 137 16.87 18.82 -8.74
N LEU A 138 15.95 17.94 -8.31
CA LEU A 138 15.25 17.03 -9.20
C LEU A 138 14.47 17.79 -10.29
N GLN A 139 13.79 18.90 -9.98
CA GLN A 139 13.11 19.70 -11.01
C GLN A 139 14.08 20.24 -12.06
N ILE A 140 15.23 20.76 -11.61
CA ILE A 140 16.25 21.34 -12.48
C ILE A 140 16.83 20.27 -13.42
N ASP A 141 17.11 19.08 -12.88
CA ASP A 141 17.70 17.98 -13.65
C ASP A 141 16.67 17.35 -14.60
N ALA A 142 15.42 17.18 -14.15
CA ALA A 142 14.33 16.68 -14.98
C ALA A 142 14.13 17.56 -16.23
N ALA A 143 14.17 18.89 -16.08
CA ALA A 143 14.05 19.82 -17.20
C ALA A 143 15.23 19.75 -18.19
N LYS A 144 16.40 19.27 -17.76
CA LYS A 144 17.61 19.18 -18.59
C LYS A 144 17.74 17.83 -19.30
N THR A 145 17.44 16.74 -18.59
CA THR A 145 17.77 15.38 -19.04
C THR A 145 16.61 14.40 -19.00
N GLY A 146 15.47 14.76 -18.38
CA GLY A 146 14.30 13.91 -18.30
C GLY A 146 13.41 14.03 -19.55
N ASN A 147 12.75 12.94 -19.91
CA ASN A 147 11.65 12.97 -20.90
C ASN A 147 10.36 13.53 -20.27
N GLU A 148 9.34 13.81 -21.09
CA GLU A 148 8.10 14.44 -20.65
C GLU A 148 7.43 13.72 -19.47
N ARG A 149 7.34 12.39 -19.52
CA ARG A 149 6.76 11.57 -18.44
C ARG A 149 7.55 11.70 -17.14
N GLU A 150 8.88 11.66 -17.23
CA GLU A 150 9.74 11.78 -16.05
C GLU A 150 9.68 13.18 -15.42
N GLN A 151 9.50 14.22 -16.25
CA GLN A 151 9.29 15.60 -15.78
C GLN A 151 7.97 15.73 -15.02
N GLU A 152 6.89 15.12 -15.50
CA GLU A 152 5.60 15.14 -14.80
C GLU A 152 5.65 14.35 -13.47
N HIS A 153 6.38 13.22 -13.41
CA HIS A 153 6.62 12.53 -12.13
C HIS A 153 7.40 13.42 -11.14
N ALA A 154 8.46 14.08 -11.60
CA ALA A 154 9.23 14.99 -10.75
C ALA A 154 8.34 16.11 -10.21
N LYS A 155 7.49 16.70 -11.05
CA LYS A 155 6.53 17.75 -10.67
C LYS A 155 5.51 17.25 -9.65
N ALA A 156 4.90 16.08 -9.87
CA ALA A 156 3.91 15.51 -8.96
C ALA A 156 4.49 15.24 -7.56
N VAL A 157 5.72 14.70 -7.50
CA VAL A 157 6.40 14.42 -6.22
C VAL A 157 6.69 15.72 -5.45
N LEU A 158 7.11 16.79 -6.13
CA LEU A 158 7.28 18.10 -5.49
C LEU A 158 5.94 18.63 -4.95
N GLN A 159 4.87 18.58 -5.75
CA GLN A 159 3.53 19.01 -5.31
C GLN A 159 3.08 18.24 -4.07
N PHE A 160 3.26 16.92 -4.05
CA PHE A 160 2.92 16.09 -2.89
C PHE A 160 3.73 16.52 -1.67
N ALA A 161 5.05 16.62 -1.80
CA ALA A 161 5.95 16.99 -0.70
C ALA A 161 5.69 18.40 -0.13
N GLU A 162 5.10 19.30 -0.91
CA GLU A 162 4.65 20.63 -0.48
C GLU A 162 3.26 20.63 0.19
N GLY A 163 2.59 19.48 0.25
CA GLY A 163 1.23 19.33 0.78
C GLY A 163 0.13 19.61 -0.23
N LYS A 164 0.44 19.74 -1.53
CA LYS A 164 -0.53 19.98 -2.62
C LYS A 164 -1.04 18.64 -3.16
N HIS A 165 -1.55 17.78 -2.28
CA HIS A 165 -1.89 16.38 -2.58
C HIS A 165 -2.85 16.25 -3.77
N SER A 166 -3.93 17.04 -3.81
CA SER A 166 -4.88 16.99 -4.94
C SER A 166 -4.24 17.35 -6.27
N ALA A 167 -3.30 18.31 -6.29
CA ALA A 167 -2.59 18.67 -7.53
C ALA A 167 -1.61 17.57 -7.97
N ALA A 168 -0.95 16.91 -7.00
CA ALA A 168 -0.08 15.77 -7.26
C ALA A 168 -0.86 14.60 -7.87
N ALA A 169 -2.00 14.24 -7.28
CA ALA A 169 -2.88 13.19 -7.80
C ALA A 169 -3.31 13.48 -9.24
N LEU A 170 -3.78 14.70 -9.54
CA LEU A 170 -4.17 15.09 -10.90
C LEU A 170 -2.99 15.05 -11.89
N THR A 171 -1.78 15.35 -11.44
CA THR A 171 -0.58 15.26 -12.30
C THR A 171 -0.24 13.80 -12.62
N TRP A 172 -0.38 12.87 -11.66
CA TRP A 172 -0.26 11.44 -11.95
C TRP A 172 -1.41 10.92 -12.84
N GLU A 173 -2.63 11.40 -12.67
CA GLU A 173 -3.75 11.10 -13.59
C GLU A 173 -3.46 11.58 -15.02
N ASP A 174 -2.86 12.76 -15.19
CA ASP A 174 -2.44 13.26 -16.50
C ASP A 174 -1.43 12.32 -17.16
N ILE A 175 -0.49 11.75 -16.40
CA ILE A 175 0.44 10.72 -16.90
C ILE A 175 -0.33 9.47 -17.36
N LEU A 176 -1.33 9.00 -16.60
CA LEU A 176 -2.10 7.79 -16.91
C LEU A 176 -2.99 7.92 -18.17
N LYS A 177 -3.25 9.15 -18.64
CA LYS A 177 -3.95 9.36 -19.92
C LYS A 177 -3.13 8.81 -21.08
N ASP A 178 -1.83 9.12 -21.09
CA ASP A 178 -0.90 8.74 -22.15
C ASP A 178 -0.16 7.41 -21.85
N TYR A 179 0.08 7.13 -20.56
CA TYR A 179 0.83 5.97 -20.07
C TYR A 179 0.00 5.16 -19.07
N PRO A 180 -1.09 4.50 -19.51
CA PRO A 180 -2.05 3.84 -18.61
C PRO A 180 -1.46 2.64 -17.85
N THR A 181 -0.33 2.12 -18.29
CA THR A 181 0.40 1.01 -17.66
C THR A 181 1.53 1.50 -16.74
N ASP A 182 1.63 2.81 -16.48
CA ASP A 182 2.61 3.34 -15.54
C ASP A 182 2.22 3.03 -14.08
N LEU A 183 2.86 2.01 -13.53
CA LEU A 183 2.62 1.54 -12.17
C LEU A 183 2.99 2.58 -11.11
N ILE A 184 3.96 3.46 -11.38
CA ILE A 184 4.34 4.52 -10.42
C ILE A 184 3.20 5.52 -10.33
N ALA A 185 2.68 5.96 -11.48
CA ALA A 185 1.63 6.97 -11.53
C ALA A 185 0.35 6.47 -10.85
N ILE A 186 -0.12 5.26 -11.19
CA ILE A 186 -1.35 4.71 -10.58
C ILE A 186 -1.19 4.46 -9.08
N LYS A 187 -0.04 3.95 -8.63
CA LYS A 187 0.19 3.68 -7.21
C LYS A 187 0.23 4.97 -6.40
N PHE A 188 0.96 5.98 -6.87
CA PHE A 188 1.05 7.26 -6.18
C PHE A 188 -0.26 8.05 -6.22
N ALA A 189 -1.01 8.02 -7.33
CA ALA A 189 -2.36 8.60 -7.39
C ALA A 189 -3.29 7.92 -6.36
N HIS A 190 -3.34 6.59 -6.37
CA HIS A 190 -4.16 5.79 -5.46
C HIS A 190 -3.85 6.07 -3.98
N ASP A 191 -2.58 6.05 -3.59
CA ASP A 191 -2.17 6.38 -2.21
C ASP A 191 -2.53 7.82 -1.84
N THR A 192 -2.41 8.75 -2.80
CA THR A 192 -2.76 10.15 -2.56
C THR A 192 -4.26 10.33 -2.35
N TYR A 193 -5.10 9.64 -3.12
CA TYR A 193 -6.55 9.66 -2.92
C TYR A 193 -6.96 9.03 -1.58
N PHE A 194 -6.25 7.97 -1.15
CA PHE A 194 -6.42 7.42 0.20
C PHE A 194 -6.13 8.48 1.27
N TYR A 195 -5.02 9.23 1.19
CA TYR A 195 -4.74 10.31 2.14
C TYR A 195 -5.75 11.47 2.09
N LEU A 196 -6.39 11.68 0.96
CA LEU A 196 -7.44 12.69 0.79
C LEU A 196 -8.81 12.21 1.28
N GLY A 197 -8.98 10.92 1.55
CA GLY A 197 -10.28 10.31 1.83
C GLY A 197 -11.23 10.34 0.62
N ASP A 198 -10.69 10.38 -0.61
CA ASP A 198 -11.48 10.45 -1.84
C ASP A 198 -11.72 9.06 -2.42
N SER A 199 -12.62 8.31 -1.79
CA SER A 199 -12.96 6.93 -2.16
C SER A 199 -13.40 6.77 -3.61
N MET A 200 -14.08 7.78 -4.18
CA MET A 200 -14.50 7.75 -5.59
C MET A 200 -13.30 7.77 -6.53
N SER A 201 -12.32 8.65 -6.26
CA SER A 201 -11.11 8.73 -7.07
C SER A 201 -10.20 7.51 -6.89
N ILE A 202 -10.15 6.89 -5.70
CA ILE A 202 -9.47 5.60 -5.48
C ILE A 202 -10.01 4.55 -6.48
N ARG A 203 -11.33 4.39 -6.54
CA ARG A 203 -12.01 3.46 -7.45
C ARG A 203 -11.82 3.85 -8.92
N ASP A 204 -12.15 5.09 -9.26
CA ASP A 204 -12.32 5.52 -10.66
C ASP A 204 -10.98 5.62 -11.38
N SER A 205 -9.90 6.00 -10.69
CA SER A 205 -8.54 6.02 -11.22
C SER A 205 -8.12 4.64 -11.75
N VAL A 206 -8.22 3.62 -10.89
CA VAL A 206 -7.85 2.23 -11.27
C VAL A 206 -8.78 1.71 -12.35
N LYS A 207 -10.11 1.92 -12.19
CA LYS A 207 -11.11 1.49 -13.18
C LYS A 207 -10.87 2.09 -14.57
N ALA A 208 -10.39 3.32 -14.65
CA ALA A 208 -10.12 4.00 -15.92
C ALA A 208 -8.93 3.40 -16.68
N VAL A 209 -7.92 2.87 -15.98
CA VAL A 209 -6.74 2.26 -16.62
C VAL A 209 -6.96 0.79 -16.96
N MET A 210 -7.74 0.04 -16.18
CA MET A 210 -7.91 -1.41 -16.33
C MET A 210 -8.19 -1.90 -17.77
N PRO A 211 -9.11 -1.30 -18.57
CA PRO A 211 -9.36 -1.73 -19.95
C PRO A 211 -8.19 -1.52 -20.92
N LYS A 212 -7.20 -0.72 -20.55
CA LYS A 212 -6.02 -0.39 -21.36
C LYS A 212 -4.84 -1.34 -21.09
N HIS A 213 -4.93 -2.21 -20.08
CA HIS A 213 -3.94 -3.24 -19.79
C HIS A 213 -4.24 -4.52 -20.57
N LYS A 214 -3.19 -5.26 -20.96
CA LYS A 214 -3.32 -6.54 -21.69
C LYS A 214 -3.58 -7.72 -20.76
N GLY A 215 -3.36 -7.54 -19.45
CA GLY A 215 -3.50 -8.55 -18.42
C GLY A 215 -2.27 -9.46 -18.26
N THR A 216 -1.19 -9.16 -18.98
CA THR A 216 0.08 -9.88 -18.92
C THR A 216 1.20 -9.07 -18.25
N GLU A 217 0.93 -7.80 -17.98
CA GLU A 217 1.83 -6.87 -17.32
C GLU A 217 2.15 -7.35 -15.90
N SER A 218 3.39 -7.07 -15.45
CA SER A 218 3.75 -7.28 -14.05
C SER A 218 2.79 -6.51 -13.14
N CYS A 219 2.49 -7.10 -11.99
CA CYS A 219 1.56 -6.54 -11.00
C CYS A 219 0.09 -6.41 -11.44
N TYR A 220 -0.34 -7.01 -12.54
CA TYR A 220 -1.74 -6.91 -12.98
C TYR A 220 -2.76 -7.42 -11.94
N SER A 221 -2.42 -8.46 -11.17
CA SER A 221 -3.26 -8.93 -10.05
C SER A 221 -3.52 -7.81 -9.03
N PHE A 222 -2.50 -7.01 -8.71
CA PHE A 222 -2.60 -5.98 -7.68
C PHE A 222 -3.46 -4.81 -8.15
N LEU A 223 -3.63 -4.58 -9.46
CA LEU A 223 -4.61 -3.62 -9.96
C LEU A 223 -6.05 -4.09 -9.70
N HIS A 224 -6.33 -5.40 -9.82
CA HIS A 224 -7.62 -5.94 -9.39
C HIS A 224 -7.82 -5.77 -7.88
N GLY A 225 -6.79 -6.00 -7.07
CA GLY A 225 -6.84 -5.76 -5.63
C GLY A 225 -7.08 -4.29 -5.26
N MET A 226 -6.36 -3.36 -5.88
CA MET A 226 -6.54 -1.92 -5.69
C MET A 226 -7.95 -1.47 -6.13
N LEU A 227 -8.46 -2.00 -7.25
CA LEU A 227 -9.83 -1.72 -7.68
C LEU A 227 -10.85 -2.28 -6.69
N ALA A 228 -10.65 -3.49 -6.19
CA ALA A 228 -11.51 -4.10 -5.19
C ALA A 228 -11.57 -3.25 -3.91
N PHE A 229 -10.42 -2.75 -3.46
CA PHE A 229 -10.34 -1.82 -2.34
C PHE A 229 -11.14 -0.53 -2.60
N GLY A 230 -10.95 0.13 -3.75
CA GLY A 230 -11.72 1.33 -4.09
C GLY A 230 -13.23 1.08 -4.21
N LEU A 231 -13.64 -0.09 -4.74
CA LEU A 231 -15.05 -0.49 -4.81
C LEU A 231 -15.65 -0.72 -3.41
N GLU A 232 -14.89 -1.35 -2.50
CA GLU A 232 -15.30 -1.58 -1.11
C GLU A 232 -15.50 -0.25 -0.37
N GLU A 233 -14.55 0.68 -0.50
CA GLU A 233 -14.63 2.04 0.05
C GLU A 233 -15.85 2.82 -0.49
N CYS A 234 -16.27 2.52 -1.73
CA CYS A 234 -17.49 3.05 -2.35
C CYS A 234 -18.76 2.26 -1.99
N GLN A 235 -18.68 1.26 -1.11
CA GLN A 235 -19.77 0.37 -0.70
C GLN A 235 -20.35 -0.47 -1.85
N GLU A 236 -19.61 -0.66 -2.95
CA GLU A 236 -19.95 -1.52 -4.09
C GLU A 236 -19.49 -2.97 -3.85
N TYR A 237 -19.89 -3.54 -2.72
CA TYR A 237 -19.34 -4.78 -2.17
C TYR A 237 -19.37 -5.99 -3.13
N ALA A 238 -20.46 -6.15 -3.89
CA ALA A 238 -20.58 -7.30 -4.80
C ALA A 238 -19.55 -7.27 -5.94
N GLU A 239 -19.28 -6.09 -6.51
CA GLU A 239 -18.24 -5.94 -7.53
C GLU A 239 -16.85 -5.94 -6.89
N ALA A 240 -16.69 -5.39 -5.68
CA ALA A 240 -15.43 -5.46 -4.93
C ALA A 240 -14.97 -6.91 -4.70
N GLU A 241 -15.86 -7.79 -4.22
CA GLU A 241 -15.52 -9.19 -3.97
C GLU A 241 -15.15 -9.92 -5.27
N LYS A 242 -15.85 -9.63 -6.37
CA LYS A 242 -15.57 -10.21 -7.68
C LYS A 242 -14.20 -9.80 -8.21
N GLU A 243 -13.81 -8.52 -8.08
CA GLU A 243 -12.48 -8.07 -8.47
C GLU A 243 -11.39 -8.64 -7.55
N ALA A 244 -11.64 -8.72 -6.25
CA ALA A 244 -10.72 -9.37 -5.32
C ALA A 244 -10.50 -10.86 -5.65
N LEU A 245 -11.56 -11.60 -5.99
CA LEU A 245 -11.44 -13.00 -6.41
C LEU A 245 -10.59 -13.14 -7.67
N LYS A 246 -10.77 -12.28 -8.67
CA LYS A 246 -9.91 -12.28 -9.87
C LYS A 246 -8.45 -12.01 -9.54
N GLY A 247 -8.16 -11.05 -8.66
CA GLY A 247 -6.81 -10.78 -8.19
C GLY A 247 -6.16 -12.00 -7.53
N LEU A 248 -6.92 -12.70 -6.66
CA LEU A 248 -6.47 -13.93 -6.00
C LEU A 248 -6.31 -15.13 -6.95
N GLU A 249 -7.14 -15.23 -8.00
CA GLU A 249 -7.00 -16.24 -9.05
C GLU A 249 -5.71 -16.04 -9.85
N LEU A 250 -5.35 -14.78 -10.16
CA LEU A 250 -4.11 -14.43 -10.85
C LEU A 250 -2.89 -14.60 -9.95
N ASN A 251 -3.01 -14.20 -8.68
CA ASN A 251 -1.95 -14.30 -7.70
C ASN A 251 -2.54 -14.51 -6.30
N ARG A 252 -2.44 -15.74 -5.78
CA ARG A 252 -2.95 -16.07 -4.45
C ARG A 252 -2.28 -15.32 -3.29
N PHE A 253 -1.15 -14.66 -3.55
CA PHE A 253 -0.40 -13.84 -2.59
C PHE A 253 -0.72 -12.35 -2.71
N ASP A 254 -1.76 -11.99 -3.46
CA ASP A 254 -2.17 -10.61 -3.64
C ASP A 254 -2.75 -10.03 -2.34
N CYS A 255 -1.97 -9.16 -1.70
CA CYS A 255 -2.29 -8.55 -0.42
C CYS A 255 -3.53 -7.67 -0.48
N TRP A 256 -3.64 -6.85 -1.53
CA TRP A 256 -4.76 -5.96 -1.77
C TRP A 256 -6.06 -6.74 -1.94
N SER A 257 -6.03 -7.81 -2.74
CA SER A 257 -7.20 -8.63 -3.00
C SER A 257 -7.64 -9.40 -1.76
N THR A 258 -6.69 -9.92 -0.97
CA THR A 258 -7.01 -10.58 0.30
C THR A 258 -7.64 -9.59 1.28
N HIS A 259 -7.06 -8.39 1.40
CA HIS A 259 -7.54 -7.30 2.26
C HIS A 259 -8.94 -6.83 1.87
N ALA A 260 -9.15 -6.47 0.61
CA ALA A 260 -10.44 -5.97 0.12
C ALA A 260 -11.54 -7.01 0.29
N ARG A 261 -11.26 -8.31 0.00
CA ARG A 261 -12.24 -9.38 0.22
C ARG A 261 -12.59 -9.55 1.69
N ALA A 262 -11.61 -9.49 2.58
CA ALA A 262 -11.86 -9.57 4.02
C ALA A 262 -12.80 -8.46 4.49
N HIS A 263 -12.56 -7.21 4.06
CA HIS A 263 -13.45 -6.09 4.37
C HIS A 263 -14.84 -6.23 3.75
N VAL A 264 -14.96 -6.70 2.51
CA VAL A 264 -16.29 -6.96 1.92
C VAL A 264 -17.09 -7.94 2.77
N ILE A 265 -16.48 -9.06 3.18
CA ILE A 265 -17.13 -10.09 3.99
C ILE A 265 -17.52 -9.51 5.37
N GLU A 266 -16.64 -8.73 5.99
CA GLU A 266 -16.89 -8.03 7.25
C GLU A 266 -18.08 -7.05 7.14
N MET A 267 -18.03 -6.16 6.14
CA MET A 267 -19.03 -5.10 5.94
C MET A 267 -20.41 -5.64 5.57
N GLN A 268 -20.48 -6.84 5.00
CA GLN A 268 -21.72 -7.57 4.75
C GLN A 268 -22.20 -8.42 5.94
N GLY A 269 -21.46 -8.46 7.04
CA GLY A 269 -21.79 -9.26 8.22
C GLY A 269 -21.69 -10.78 7.99
N ARG A 270 -20.93 -11.22 6.97
CA ARG A 270 -20.70 -12.64 6.62
C ARG A 270 -19.60 -13.25 7.48
N PHE A 271 -19.80 -13.12 8.78
CA PHE A 271 -18.83 -13.34 9.84
C PHE A 271 -18.14 -14.70 9.87
N ASP A 272 -18.89 -15.81 9.84
CA ASP A 272 -18.30 -17.16 9.85
C ASP A 272 -17.46 -17.44 8.59
N GLU A 273 -17.87 -16.87 7.45
CA GLU A 273 -17.11 -16.94 6.22
C GLU A 273 -15.82 -16.12 6.30
N GLY A 274 -15.86 -14.95 6.95
CA GLY A 274 -14.70 -14.09 7.15
C GLY A 274 -13.61 -14.79 7.95
N ILE A 275 -13.99 -15.46 9.05
CA ILE A 275 -13.05 -16.26 9.85
C ILE A 275 -12.42 -17.36 8.97
N ALA A 276 -13.25 -18.17 8.31
CA ALA A 276 -12.77 -19.27 7.48
C ALA A 276 -11.84 -18.78 6.35
N PHE A 277 -12.16 -17.63 5.76
CA PHE A 277 -11.33 -17.00 4.74
C PHE A 277 -9.97 -16.56 5.29
N MET A 278 -9.94 -15.84 6.42
CA MET A 278 -8.68 -15.38 7.04
C MET A 278 -7.81 -16.54 7.51
N GLU A 279 -8.40 -17.57 8.12
CA GLU A 279 -7.70 -18.79 8.55
C GLU A 279 -7.12 -19.56 7.36
N SER A 280 -7.90 -19.75 6.29
CA SER A 280 -7.46 -20.51 5.11
C SER A 280 -6.39 -19.81 4.28
N THR A 281 -6.31 -18.48 4.37
CA THR A 281 -5.35 -17.66 3.63
C THR A 281 -4.14 -17.24 4.43
N GLU A 282 -4.06 -17.60 5.72
CA GLU A 282 -3.03 -17.15 6.66
C GLU A 282 -1.61 -17.30 6.13
N GLN A 283 -1.31 -18.45 5.52
CA GLN A 283 0.02 -18.75 4.96
C GLN A 283 0.34 -17.93 3.70
N ASN A 284 -0.67 -17.41 3.00
CA ASN A 284 -0.46 -16.59 1.81
C ASN A 284 -0.09 -15.15 2.17
N TRP A 285 -0.59 -14.61 3.29
CA TRP A 285 -0.32 -13.23 3.69
C TRP A 285 0.74 -13.10 4.81
N LYS A 286 1.07 -14.17 5.53
CA LYS A 286 2.21 -14.22 6.47
C LYS A 286 3.58 -13.97 5.81
N ILE A 287 3.70 -14.24 4.52
CA ILE A 287 4.94 -14.06 3.74
C ILE A 287 5.15 -12.63 3.23
N MET A 288 4.17 -11.75 3.44
CA MET A 288 4.22 -10.39 2.90
C MET A 288 5.26 -9.56 3.66
N GLY A 289 5.75 -8.48 3.04
CA GLY A 289 6.64 -7.55 3.72
C GLY A 289 5.99 -7.01 5.00
N ASN A 290 6.79 -6.51 5.95
CA ASN A 290 6.29 -6.08 7.26
C ASN A 290 5.04 -5.18 7.17
N MET A 291 5.02 -4.27 6.19
CA MET A 291 3.87 -3.39 5.94
C MET A 291 2.59 -4.13 5.56
N GLY A 292 2.65 -5.06 4.60
CA GLY A 292 1.49 -5.85 4.19
C GLY A 292 1.03 -6.80 5.30
N TYR A 293 1.97 -7.40 6.03
CA TYR A 293 1.67 -8.30 7.14
C TYR A 293 0.98 -7.55 8.30
N GLU A 294 1.49 -6.39 8.70
CA GLU A 294 0.89 -5.56 9.75
C GLU A 294 -0.51 -5.07 9.37
N TRP A 295 -0.71 -4.68 8.10
CA TRP A 295 -2.03 -4.33 7.58
C TRP A 295 -3.01 -5.51 7.69
N MET A 296 -2.61 -6.72 7.31
CA MET A 296 -3.47 -7.91 7.43
C MET A 296 -3.73 -8.31 8.88
N LEU A 297 -2.79 -8.09 9.79
CA LEU A 297 -3.02 -8.29 11.21
C LEU A 297 -4.09 -7.35 11.78
N ILE A 298 -4.10 -6.09 11.36
CA ILE A 298 -5.11 -5.11 11.79
C ILE A 298 -6.50 -5.54 11.30
N VAL A 299 -6.61 -5.97 10.05
CA VAL A 299 -7.87 -6.48 9.47
C VAL A 299 -8.35 -7.72 10.22
N ASN A 300 -7.46 -8.69 10.44
CA ASN A 300 -7.79 -9.92 11.15
C ASN A 300 -8.29 -9.64 12.59
N GLN A 301 -7.66 -8.71 13.28
CA GLN A 301 -8.08 -8.26 14.61
C GLN A 301 -9.42 -7.50 14.58
N GLY A 302 -9.64 -6.63 13.59
CA GLY A 302 -10.89 -5.92 13.39
C GLY A 302 -12.07 -6.88 13.18
N VAL A 303 -11.88 -7.87 12.29
CA VAL A 303 -12.84 -8.95 12.06
C VAL A 303 -13.10 -9.71 13.36
N GLU A 304 -12.09 -10.19 14.08
CA GLU A 304 -12.27 -10.89 15.38
C GLU A 304 -13.02 -10.07 16.45
N VAL A 305 -12.73 -8.77 16.59
CA VAL A 305 -13.36 -7.92 17.60
C VAL A 305 -14.83 -7.66 17.29
N THR A 306 -15.16 -7.38 16.02
CA THR A 306 -16.54 -7.20 15.55
C THR A 306 -17.36 -8.47 15.80
N LEU A 307 -16.74 -9.65 15.65
CA LEU A 307 -17.34 -10.96 15.87
C LEU A 307 -17.69 -11.26 17.34
N VAL A 308 -16.76 -10.97 18.26
CA VAL A 308 -16.99 -11.16 19.71
C VAL A 308 -18.09 -10.22 20.19
N GLY A 309 -18.14 -8.99 19.67
CA GLY A 309 -19.20 -8.03 19.96
C GLY A 309 -20.58 -8.48 19.44
N ALA A 310 -20.66 -9.00 18.21
CA ALA A 310 -21.90 -9.46 17.60
C ALA A 310 -22.50 -10.70 18.29
N LYS A 311 -21.66 -11.67 18.68
CA LYS A 311 -22.11 -12.84 19.46
C LYS A 311 -22.60 -12.46 20.85
N GLY A 312 -21.94 -11.52 21.53
CA GLY A 312 -22.36 -11.03 22.85
C GLY A 312 -23.72 -10.31 22.83
N ALA A 313 -24.04 -9.59 21.75
CA ALA A 313 -25.30 -8.87 21.61
C ALA A 313 -26.52 -9.79 21.32
N GLY A 314 -26.31 -10.96 20.70
CA GLY A 314 -27.37 -11.93 20.42
C GLY A 314 -27.90 -12.66 21.66
N ASP A 315 -27.08 -12.79 22.71
CA ASP A 315 -27.37 -13.60 23.89
C ASP A 315 -28.01 -12.81 25.06
N GLY A 316 -28.39 -11.55 24.85
CA GLY A 316 -29.14 -10.75 25.83
C GLY A 316 -28.37 -10.36 27.10
N ASN A 317 -27.05 -10.59 27.16
CA ASN A 317 -26.20 -10.08 28.22
C ASN A 317 -25.68 -8.69 27.86
N GLU A 318 -25.66 -7.79 28.84
CA GLU A 318 -25.15 -6.41 28.69
C GLU A 318 -23.80 -6.41 27.95
N ALA A 319 -23.71 -5.59 26.91
CA ALA A 319 -22.54 -5.45 26.04
C ALA A 319 -21.33 -4.89 26.82
N GLY A 320 -20.64 -5.75 27.54
CA GLY A 320 -19.26 -5.54 27.95
C GLY A 320 -18.36 -5.87 26.77
N VAL A 321 -17.68 -4.86 26.20
CA VAL A 321 -16.59 -5.06 25.23
C VAL A 321 -15.49 -5.85 25.93
N MET A 322 -15.56 -7.18 25.87
CA MET A 322 -14.51 -8.06 26.33
C MET A 322 -13.55 -8.24 25.15
N LEU A 323 -12.46 -7.48 25.16
CA LEU A 323 -11.32 -7.70 24.27
C LEU A 323 -10.73 -9.08 24.62
N VAL A 324 -11.23 -10.14 23.99
CA VAL A 324 -10.63 -11.46 24.07
C VAL A 324 -9.53 -11.51 23.01
N GLY A 325 -8.35 -11.01 23.36
CA GLY A 325 -7.16 -11.26 22.57
C GLY A 325 -6.85 -12.77 22.55
N PRO A 326 -6.29 -13.31 21.46
CA PRO A 326 -5.73 -14.65 21.48
C PRO A 326 -4.67 -14.71 22.59
N LYS A 327 -4.53 -15.87 23.22
CA LYS A 327 -3.41 -16.19 24.11
C LYS A 327 -2.09 -16.21 23.30
N LEU A 328 -1.62 -15.05 22.86
CA LEU A 328 -0.21 -14.80 22.62
C LEU A 328 0.39 -14.46 23.99
N ASN A 329 1.26 -15.34 24.44
CA ASN A 329 1.78 -15.42 25.79
C ASN A 329 2.68 -14.22 26.17
N GLN A 330 2.13 -13.01 26.28
CA GLN A 330 2.82 -11.84 26.85
C GLN A 330 1.86 -11.00 27.72
N SER A 331 2.38 -10.56 28.87
CA SER A 331 1.62 -10.21 30.08
C SER A 331 0.64 -9.01 29.95
N PRO A 332 -0.49 -8.99 30.68
CA PRO A 332 -1.59 -8.01 30.52
C PRO A 332 -1.34 -6.59 31.10
N VAL A 333 -0.14 -6.30 31.63
CA VAL A 333 0.06 -5.16 32.54
C VAL A 333 0.46 -3.85 31.83
N LYS A 334 0.92 -3.89 30.58
CA LYS A 334 1.39 -2.67 29.87
C LYS A 334 0.29 -1.88 29.14
N TRP A 335 -0.86 -2.49 28.85
CA TRP A 335 -1.92 -1.85 28.06
C TRP A 335 -2.73 -0.79 28.81
N LYS A 336 -2.89 -0.94 30.14
CA LYS A 336 -3.76 -0.05 30.94
C LYS A 336 -3.20 1.35 31.17
N GLN A 337 -1.88 1.56 31.07
CA GLN A 337 -1.27 2.87 31.39
C GLN A 337 -1.28 3.87 30.22
N GLN A 338 -1.40 3.42 28.97
CA GLN A 338 -1.39 4.32 27.80
C GLN A 338 -2.74 5.00 27.53
N MET A 339 -3.86 4.43 27.95
CA MET A 339 -5.19 5.03 27.74
C MET A 339 -5.50 6.21 28.68
N VAL A 340 -4.81 6.34 29.81
CA VAL A 340 -5.16 7.33 30.86
C VAL A 340 -4.66 8.75 30.55
N SER A 341 -3.67 8.95 29.67
CA SER A 341 -3.13 10.30 29.42
C SER A 341 -3.84 11.11 28.34
N TRP A 342 -4.78 10.52 27.58
CA TRP A 342 -5.44 11.20 26.45
C TRP A 342 -6.75 11.91 26.79
N HIS A 343 -7.33 11.68 27.97
CA HIS A 343 -8.58 12.30 28.41
C HIS A 343 -8.45 13.76 28.90
N ARG A 344 -7.35 14.47 28.62
CA ARG A 344 -7.13 15.86 29.07
C ARG A 344 -6.85 16.88 27.96
N ILE A 345 -6.88 16.51 26.68
CA ILE A 345 -6.54 17.41 25.57
C ILE A 345 -7.64 17.49 24.49
N VAL A 346 -8.78 16.80 24.65
CA VAL A 346 -9.99 17.03 23.83
C VAL A 346 -11.03 17.78 24.64
#